data_AF-Q3Z741-F1
#
_entry.id   AF-Q3Z741-F1
#
_cell.length_a   1.000
_cell.length_b   1.000
_cell.length_c   1.000
_cell.angle_alpha   90.00
_cell.angle_beta   90.00
_cell.angle_gamma   90.00
#
_symmetry.space_group_name_H-M   'P 1'
#
loop_
_entity.id
_entity.type
_entity.pdbx_description
1 polymer ?
#
loop_
_entity_poly.entity_id
_entity_poly.type
_entity_poly.pdbx_seq_one_letter_code
_entity_poly.pdbx_strand_id
1 'polypeptide(L)'
;MFSKEWFVYVIGRWLLLSGIAGALIQFVFADKLGIATIPAFLLNQFVLACVFWYVDKYIFQRHFNRVKEIFKFPRVKGNFTLDHQYKKISEEYAEFAQAYSANPEDHQKWLHQFLDLNHAVEMTERVLREKGVSVDQEYYNIVQQNKARGLYEKA
;
A
#
# COMPACT_ATOMS: atom_id res chain seq x y z
N MET A 1 7.22 12.27 -5.46
CA MET A 1 7.40 12.35 -6.93
C MET A 1 6.26 11.59 -7.57
N PHE A 2 5.39 12.25 -8.36
CA PHE A 2 4.25 11.59 -9.00
C PHE A 2 4.76 10.56 -10.01
N SER A 3 4.35 9.29 -9.87
CA SER A 3 4.83 8.19 -10.72
C SER A 3 4.30 8.34 -12.16
N LYS A 4 4.96 7.68 -13.12
CA LYS A 4 4.46 7.59 -14.52
C LYS A 4 3.01 7.09 -14.58
N GLU A 5 2.61 6.24 -13.64
CA GLU A 5 1.24 5.72 -13.54
C GLU A 5 0.24 6.81 -13.17
N TRP A 6 0.63 7.76 -12.30
CA TRP A 6 -0.22 8.91 -11.96
C TRP A 6 -0.44 9.84 -13.15
N PHE A 7 0.59 10.05 -13.96
CA PHE A 7 0.48 10.84 -15.20
C PHE A 7 -0.43 10.16 -16.23
N VAL A 8 -0.25 8.86 -16.47
CA VAL A 8 -1.13 8.06 -17.36
C VAL A 8 -2.55 8.01 -16.82
N TYR A 9 -2.74 7.92 -15.49
CA TYR A 9 -4.04 7.96 -14.85
C TYR A 9 -4.76 9.30 -15.08
N VAL A 10 -4.10 10.41 -14.78
CA VAL A 10 -4.68 11.75 -14.95
C VAL A 10 -5.00 12.01 -16.42
N ILE A 11 -4.08 11.70 -17.34
CA ILE A 11 -4.29 11.91 -18.78
C ILE A 11 -5.38 10.99 -19.34
N GLY A 12 -5.34 9.69 -19.00
CA GLY A 12 -6.35 8.74 -19.44
C GLY A 12 -7.74 9.08 -18.91
N ARG A 13 -7.83 9.53 -17.66
CA ARG A 13 -9.08 10.03 -17.05
C ARG A 13 -9.63 11.25 -17.77
N TRP A 14 -8.78 12.21 -18.09
CA TRP A 14 -9.20 13.45 -18.75
C TRP A 14 -9.59 13.26 -20.22
N LEU A 15 -8.88 12.41 -20.97
CA LEU A 15 -9.15 12.19 -22.39
C LEU A 15 -10.30 11.20 -22.63
N LEU A 16 -10.27 10.02 -22.00
CA LEU A 16 -11.20 8.93 -22.34
C LEU A 16 -12.54 9.08 -21.64
N LEU A 17 -12.54 9.42 -20.35
CA LEU A 17 -13.76 9.48 -19.53
C LEU A 17 -14.46 10.84 -19.62
N SER A 18 -13.75 11.96 -19.43
CA SER A 18 -14.42 13.28 -19.55
C SER A 18 -14.59 13.76 -20.99
N GLY A 19 -13.70 13.37 -21.91
CA GLY A 19 -13.80 13.74 -23.32
C GLY A 19 -14.79 12.86 -24.09
N ILE A 20 -14.40 11.62 -24.37
CA ILE A 20 -15.16 10.73 -25.26
C ILE A 20 -16.44 10.23 -24.61
N ALA A 21 -16.37 9.69 -23.38
CA ALA A 21 -17.58 9.19 -22.70
C ALA A 21 -18.54 10.34 -22.33
N GLY A 22 -18.01 11.49 -21.94
CA GLY A 22 -18.81 12.71 -21.72
C GLY A 22 -19.55 13.17 -22.98
N ALA A 23 -18.89 13.20 -24.14
CA ALA A 23 -19.54 13.57 -25.40
C ALA A 23 -20.64 12.57 -25.81
N LEU A 24 -20.41 11.27 -25.63
CA LEU A 24 -21.39 10.23 -25.93
C LEU A 24 -22.63 10.30 -25.03
N ILE A 25 -22.44 10.51 -23.73
CA ILE A 25 -23.54 10.66 -22.77
C ILE A 25 -24.34 11.95 -23.06
N GLN A 26 -23.64 13.04 -23.41
CA GLN A 26 -24.28 14.28 -23.82
C GLN A 26 -25.17 14.09 -25.05
N PHE A 27 -24.67 13.37 -26.06
CA PHE A 27 -25.42 13.02 -27.27
C PHE A 27 -26.65 12.18 -26.94
N VAL A 28 -26.54 11.19 -26.05
CA VAL A 28 -27.69 10.39 -25.62
C VAL A 28 -28.74 11.23 -24.89
N PHE A 29 -28.33 12.12 -23.97
CA PHE A 29 -29.27 12.97 -23.23
C PHE A 29 -29.95 14.01 -24.12
N ALA A 30 -29.19 14.69 -24.99
CA ALA A 30 -29.73 15.73 -25.85
C ALA A 30 -30.57 15.16 -27.00
N ASP A 31 -30.04 14.20 -27.76
CA ASP A 31 -30.65 13.76 -29.02
C ASP A 31 -31.60 12.57 -28.85
N LYS A 32 -31.35 11.63 -27.94
CA LYS A 32 -32.22 10.46 -27.77
C LYS A 32 -33.32 10.65 -26.73
N LEU A 33 -33.07 11.45 -25.70
CA LEU A 33 -34.01 11.69 -24.60
C LEU A 33 -34.69 13.06 -24.68
N GLY A 34 -34.30 13.90 -25.65
CA GLY A 34 -34.91 15.21 -25.89
C GLY A 34 -34.70 16.21 -24.75
N ILE A 35 -33.68 16.01 -23.92
CA ILE A 35 -33.38 16.90 -22.80
C ILE A 35 -32.73 18.16 -23.36
N ALA A 36 -33.22 19.33 -22.95
CA ALA A 36 -32.62 20.61 -23.33
C ALA A 36 -31.12 20.63 -22.99
N THR A 37 -30.33 21.29 -23.84
CA THR A 37 -28.86 21.19 -23.87
C THR A 37 -28.18 21.52 -22.55
N ILE A 38 -28.68 22.52 -21.81
CA ILE A 38 -28.13 22.96 -20.52
C ILE A 38 -28.39 21.90 -19.41
N PRO A 39 -29.64 21.45 -19.17
CA PRO A 39 -29.89 20.33 -18.27
C PRO A 39 -29.14 19.04 -18.63
N ALA A 40 -29.05 18.70 -19.92
CA ALA A 40 -28.29 17.54 -20.40
C ALA A 40 -26.80 17.65 -20.03
N PHE A 41 -26.23 18.86 -20.17
CA PHE A 41 -24.85 19.14 -19.79
C PHE A 41 -24.61 18.98 -18.29
N LEU A 42 -25.48 19.54 -17.45
CA LEU A 42 -25.36 19.42 -15.99
C LEU A 42 -25.50 17.97 -15.52
N LEU A 43 -26.43 17.22 -16.12
CA LEU A 43 -26.63 15.80 -15.81
C LEU A 43 -25.41 14.96 -16.21
N ASN A 44 -24.82 15.25 -17.37
CA ASN A 44 -23.60 14.62 -17.82
C ASN A 44 -22.42 14.90 -16.86
N GLN A 45 -22.23 16.15 -16.44
CA GLN A 45 -21.20 16.51 -15.46
C GLN A 45 -21.42 15.80 -14.12
N PHE A 46 -22.68 15.69 -13.67
CA PHE A 46 -23.02 14.98 -12.44
C PHE A 46 -22.72 13.47 -12.53
N VAL A 47 -23.12 12.82 -13.63
CA VAL A 47 -22.84 11.39 -13.86
C VAL A 47 -21.33 11.14 -13.92
N LEU A 48 -20.58 11.96 -14.65
CA LEU A 48 -19.12 11.87 -14.71
C LEU A 48 -18.49 12.05 -13.33
N ALA A 49 -18.97 13.02 -12.53
CA ALA A 49 -18.48 13.23 -11.17
C ALA A 49 -18.74 12.01 -10.26
N CYS A 50 -19.92 11.38 -10.36
CA CYS A 50 -20.24 10.17 -9.61
C CYS A 50 -19.37 8.97 -10.01
N VAL A 51 -19.17 8.76 -11.32
CA VAL A 51 -18.30 7.69 -11.84
C VAL A 51 -16.86 7.92 -11.41
N PHE A 52 -16.38 9.15 -11.51
CA PHE A 52 -15.04 9.52 -11.07
C PHE A 52 -14.85 9.31 -9.57
N TRP A 53 -15.80 9.73 -8.75
CA TRP A 53 -15.75 9.49 -7.31
C TRP A 53 -15.67 7.99 -6.98
N TYR A 54 -16.45 7.17 -7.68
CA TYR A 54 -16.45 5.72 -7.47
C TYR A 54 -15.14 5.05 -7.88
N VAL A 55 -14.63 5.38 -9.08
CA VAL A 55 -13.35 4.86 -9.59
C VAL A 55 -12.19 5.32 -8.72
N ASP A 56 -12.15 6.61 -8.37
CA ASP A 56 -11.18 7.17 -7.43
C ASP A 56 -11.24 6.40 -6.10
N LYS A 57 -12.43 6.27 -5.50
CA LYS A 57 -12.59 5.55 -4.24
C LYS A 57 -12.07 4.12 -4.33
N TYR A 58 -12.33 3.40 -5.41
CA TYR A 58 -11.89 2.01 -5.57
C TYR A 58 -10.37 1.91 -5.77
N ILE A 59 -9.79 2.77 -6.61
CA ILE A 59 -8.33 2.83 -6.84
C ILE A 59 -7.61 3.26 -5.56
N PHE A 60 -8.10 4.29 -4.88
CA PHE A 60 -7.55 4.73 -3.60
C PHE A 60 -7.73 3.67 -2.52
N GLN A 61 -8.89 3.00 -2.41
CA GLN A 61 -9.05 1.90 -1.46
C GLN A 61 -8.08 0.75 -1.76
N ARG A 62 -7.87 0.38 -3.03
CA ARG A 62 -6.91 -0.66 -3.40
C ARG A 62 -5.47 -0.24 -3.12
N HIS A 63 -5.12 1.01 -3.42
CA HIS A 63 -3.78 1.55 -3.18
C HIS A 63 -3.51 1.70 -1.67
N PHE A 64 -4.45 2.25 -0.91
CA PHE A 64 -4.33 2.42 0.54
C PHE A 64 -4.50 1.11 1.31
N ASN A 65 -5.29 0.14 0.86
CA ASN A 65 -5.34 -1.19 1.48
C ASN A 65 -4.01 -1.93 1.28
N ARG A 66 -3.40 -1.82 0.09
CA ARG A 66 -2.04 -2.33 -0.13
C ARG A 66 -1.01 -1.64 0.77
N VAL A 67 -1.19 -0.35 1.10
CA VAL A 67 -0.36 0.37 2.10
C VAL A 67 -0.68 -0.08 3.53
N LYS A 68 -1.93 -0.46 3.84
CA LYS A 68 -2.33 -1.02 5.14
C LYS A 68 -1.84 -2.45 5.38
N GLU A 69 -1.57 -3.22 4.32
CA GLU A 69 -1.17 -4.63 4.41
C GLU A 69 0.34 -4.86 4.56
N ILE A 70 1.20 -3.85 4.37
CA ILE A 70 2.67 -4.02 4.48
C ILE A 70 3.06 -4.32 5.93
N PHE A 71 2.32 -3.76 6.88
CA PHE A 71 2.70 -3.72 8.28
C PHE A 71 1.60 -4.24 9.19
N LYS A 72 1.91 -5.25 10.01
CA LYS A 72 0.96 -5.98 10.85
C LYS A 72 0.63 -5.23 12.13
N PHE A 73 1.56 -4.42 12.64
CA PHE A 73 1.40 -3.73 13.92
C PHE A 73 1.03 -2.25 13.73
N PRO A 74 0.44 -1.57 14.72
CA PRO A 74 0.33 -0.11 14.68
C PRO A 74 1.72 0.55 14.79
N ARG A 75 1.84 1.78 14.27
CA ARG A 75 3.08 2.57 14.44
C ARG A 75 3.22 2.99 15.90
N VAL A 76 4.36 2.73 16.52
CA VAL A 76 4.69 3.30 17.83
C VAL A 76 4.82 4.83 17.69
N LYS A 77 4.33 5.60 18.67
CA LYS A 77 4.44 7.06 18.65
C LYS A 77 5.89 7.48 18.95
N GLY A 78 6.47 8.36 18.14
CA GLY A 78 7.80 8.93 18.39
C GLY A 78 8.64 9.17 17.12
N ASN A 79 9.78 9.85 17.30
CA ASN A 79 10.81 9.99 16.27
C ASN A 79 11.83 8.87 16.44
N PHE A 80 11.90 7.98 15.44
CA PHE A 80 12.80 6.84 15.47
C PHE A 80 13.96 7.03 14.51
N THR A 81 15.18 6.93 15.03
CA THR A 81 16.41 6.90 14.24
C THR A 81 16.79 5.46 13.91
N LEU A 82 17.65 5.25 12.91
CA LEU A 82 18.15 3.91 12.58
C LEU A 82 18.97 3.32 13.75
N ASP A 83 19.76 4.14 14.45
CA ASP A 83 20.52 3.72 15.64
C ASP A 83 19.58 3.24 16.76
N HIS A 84 18.51 3.99 17.03
CA HIS A 84 17.50 3.59 18.01
C HIS A 84 16.85 2.26 17.62
N GLN A 85 16.49 2.09 16.34
CA GLN A 85 15.86 0.86 15.86
C GLN A 85 16.81 -0.35 15.96
N TYR A 86 18.09 -0.17 15.63
CA TYR A 86 19.12 -1.21 15.78
C TYR A 86 19.29 -1.66 17.24
N LYS A 87 19.38 -0.69 18.17
CA LYS A 87 19.43 -0.98 19.61
C LYS A 87 18.18 -1.71 20.06
N LYS A 88 17.00 -1.26 19.61
CA LYS A 88 15.73 -1.89 19.99
C LYS A 88 15.63 -3.34 19.52
N ILE A 89 16.02 -3.64 18.27
CA ILE A 89 16.08 -5.04 17.79
C ILE A 89 16.99 -5.89 18.69
N SER A 90 18.12 -5.34 19.11
CA SER A 90 19.08 -6.05 19.96
C SER A 90 18.50 -6.35 21.35
N GLU A 91 17.77 -5.39 21.93
CA GLU A 91 17.04 -5.55 23.20
C GLU A 91 15.95 -6.65 23.07
N GLU A 92 15.05 -6.54 22.09
CA GLU A 92 13.97 -7.50 21.90
C GLU A 92 14.48 -8.92 21.62
N TYR A 93 15.59 -9.04 20.89
CA TYR A 93 16.22 -10.34 20.67
C TYR A 93 16.76 -10.95 21.96
N ALA A 94 17.35 -10.13 22.85
CA ALA A 94 17.84 -10.60 24.14
C ALA A 94 16.68 -11.08 25.04
N GLU A 95 15.57 -10.35 25.06
CA GLU A 95 14.36 -10.73 25.81
C GLU A 95 13.74 -12.02 25.27
N PHE A 96 13.64 -12.15 23.93
CA PHE A 96 13.21 -13.39 23.27
C PHE A 96 14.12 -14.58 23.61
N ALA A 97 15.44 -14.41 23.47
CA ALA A 97 16.39 -15.47 23.76
C ALA A 97 16.35 -15.89 25.23
N GLN A 98 16.19 -14.93 26.15
CA GLN A 98 16.04 -15.21 27.58
C GLN A 98 14.73 -15.96 27.87
N ALA A 99 13.61 -15.55 27.28
CA ALA A 99 12.33 -16.20 27.46
C ALA A 99 12.34 -17.65 26.97
N TYR A 100 12.90 -17.89 25.78
CA TYR A 100 13.07 -19.24 25.25
C TYR A 100 14.00 -20.08 26.13
N SER A 101 15.14 -19.54 26.55
CA SER A 101 16.12 -20.28 27.36
C SER A 101 15.61 -20.61 28.76
N ALA A 102 14.76 -19.74 29.34
CA ALA A 102 14.21 -19.93 30.67
C ALA A 102 13.18 -21.06 30.71
N ASN A 103 12.30 -21.16 29.72
CA ASN A 103 11.35 -22.25 29.59
C ASN A 103 10.90 -22.43 28.13
N PRO A 104 11.51 -23.35 27.36
CA PRO A 104 11.15 -23.59 25.96
C PRO A 104 9.71 -24.06 25.77
N GLU A 105 9.15 -24.78 26.76
CA GLU A 105 7.80 -25.34 26.72
C GLU A 105 6.72 -24.28 26.99
N ASP A 106 7.10 -23.12 27.53
CA ASP A 106 6.20 -21.97 27.67
C ASP A 106 6.07 -21.23 26.33
N HIS A 107 5.40 -21.90 25.38
CA HIS A 107 5.19 -21.41 24.03
C HIS A 107 4.54 -20.03 23.99
N GLN A 108 3.62 -19.73 24.91
CA GLN A 108 2.94 -18.46 24.93
C GLN A 108 3.89 -17.31 25.28
N LYS A 109 4.82 -17.55 26.23
CA LYS A 109 5.75 -16.52 26.67
C LYS A 109 6.80 -16.19 25.63
N TRP A 110 7.44 -17.18 25.01
CA TRP A 110 8.42 -16.86 23.96
C TRP A 110 7.73 -16.45 22.65
N LEU A 111 6.48 -16.84 22.38
CA LEU A 111 5.69 -16.30 21.27
C LEU A 111 5.44 -14.79 21.45
N HIS A 112 5.07 -14.36 22.66
CA HIS A 112 4.88 -12.95 22.95
C HIS A 112 6.15 -12.14 22.64
N GLN A 113 7.29 -12.61 23.15
CA GLN A 113 8.60 -11.98 22.91
C GLN A 113 9.03 -12.04 21.44
N PHE A 114 8.70 -13.12 20.73
CA PHE A 114 8.93 -13.23 19.29
C PHE A 114 8.12 -12.18 18.51
N LEU A 115 6.87 -11.93 18.91
CA LEU A 115 6.03 -10.92 18.26
C LEU A 115 6.53 -9.50 18.53
N ASP A 116 7.06 -9.21 19.72
CA ASP A 116 7.68 -7.93 20.04
C ASP A 116 8.96 -7.70 19.21
N LEU A 117 9.82 -8.73 19.08
CA LEU A 117 10.95 -8.70 18.16
C LEU A 117 10.52 -8.46 16.71
N ASN A 118 9.48 -9.16 16.25
CA ASN A 118 8.94 -8.96 14.90
C ASN A 118 8.41 -7.53 14.70
N HIS A 119 7.78 -6.93 15.71
CA HIS A 119 7.34 -5.53 15.66
C HIS A 119 8.54 -4.56 15.56
N ALA A 120 9.64 -4.81 16.28
CA ALA A 120 10.85 -3.99 16.18
C ALA A 120 11.51 -4.07 14.79
N VAL A 121 11.56 -5.25 14.18
CA VAL A 121 12.02 -5.43 12.79
C VAL A 121 11.12 -4.67 11.83
N GLU A 122 9.80 -4.76 11.99
CA GLU A 122 8.83 -4.06 11.16
C GLU A 122 8.96 -2.52 11.28
N MET A 123 9.21 -2.01 12.49
CA MET A 123 9.47 -0.59 12.72
C MET A 123 10.77 -0.12 12.06
N THR A 124 11.79 -0.97 12.02
CA THR A 124 13.04 -0.68 11.30
C THR A 124 12.80 -0.58 9.80
N GLU A 125 12.03 -1.50 9.24
CA GLU A 125 11.63 -1.47 7.84
C GLU A 125 10.91 -0.17 7.48
N ARG A 126 9.98 0.28 8.33
CA ARG A 126 9.29 1.58 8.16
C ARG A 126 10.28 2.74 8.08
N VAL A 127 11.23 2.82 9.01
CA VAL A 127 12.22 3.90 9.03
C VAL A 127 13.11 3.87 7.78
N LEU A 128 13.47 2.69 7.27
CA LEU A 128 14.21 2.55 6.02
C LEU A 128 13.40 3.03 4.81
N ARG A 129 12.14 2.63 4.71
CA ARG A 129 11.23 3.10 3.65
C ARG A 129 11.01 4.62 3.72
N GLU A 130 10.86 5.18 4.92
CA GLU A 130 10.74 6.64 5.13
C GLU A 130 11.97 7.40 4.66
N LYS A 131 13.15 6.78 4.73
CA LYS A 131 14.41 7.31 4.19
C LYS A 131 14.58 7.10 2.68
N GLY A 132 13.59 6.53 2.01
CA GLY A 132 13.60 6.29 0.56
C GLY A 132 14.31 5.00 0.12
N VAL A 133 14.64 4.09 1.06
CA VAL A 133 15.23 2.79 0.72
C VAL A 133 14.16 1.87 0.14
N SER A 134 14.44 1.26 -1.00
CA SER A 134 13.51 0.33 -1.66
C SER A 134 13.62 -1.08 -1.06
N VAL A 135 12.90 -1.31 0.04
CA VAL A 135 12.85 -2.62 0.69
C VAL A 135 12.26 -3.69 -0.21
N ASP A 136 11.23 -3.37 -1.00
CA ASP A 136 10.57 -4.34 -1.90
C ASP A 136 11.53 -4.88 -2.97
N GLN A 137 12.38 -4.01 -3.50
CA GLN A 137 13.41 -4.41 -4.47
C GLN A 137 14.43 -5.33 -3.82
N GLU A 138 14.87 -5.01 -2.60
CA GLU A 138 15.85 -5.84 -1.88
C GLU A 138 15.25 -7.19 -1.48
N TYR A 139 13.99 -7.23 -1.06
CA TYR A 139 13.26 -8.47 -0.81
C TYR A 139 13.22 -9.35 -2.07
N TYR A 140 12.90 -8.78 -3.23
CA TYR A 140 12.93 -9.51 -4.50
C TYR A 140 14.33 -10.05 -4.80
N ASN A 141 15.38 -9.24 -4.62
CA ASN A 141 16.77 -9.65 -4.83
C ASN A 141 17.14 -10.86 -3.96
N ILE A 142 16.80 -10.81 -2.66
CA ILE A 142 17.05 -11.91 -1.71
C ILE A 142 16.32 -13.19 -2.14
N VAL A 143 15.06 -13.08 -2.56
CA VAL A 143 14.28 -14.23 -3.04
C VAL A 143 14.95 -14.87 -4.27
N GLN A 144 15.39 -14.06 -5.23
CA GLN A 144 16.08 -14.59 -6.42
C GLN A 144 17.42 -15.24 -6.08
N GLN A 145 18.19 -14.65 -5.16
CA GLN A 145 19.43 -15.23 -4.67
C GLN A 145 19.19 -16.58 -3.98
N ASN A 146 18.16 -16.69 -3.15
CA ASN A 146 17.82 -17.94 -2.46
C ASN A 146 17.30 -19.02 -3.43
N LYS A 147 16.55 -18.63 -4.47
CA LYS A 147 16.20 -19.53 -5.59
C LYS A 147 17.43 -20.03 -6.34
N ALA A 148 18.39 -19.15 -6.61
CA ALA A 148 19.65 -19.52 -7.27
C ALA A 148 20.50 -20.48 -6.41
N ARG A 149 20.46 -20.32 -5.09
CA ARG A 149 21.09 -21.23 -4.11
C ARG A 149 20.34 -22.54 -3.90
N GLY A 150 19.15 -22.70 -4.49
CA GLY A 150 18.30 -23.89 -4.31
C GLY A 150 17.63 -23.99 -2.93
N LEU A 151 17.58 -22.89 -2.16
CA LEU A 151 16.93 -22.86 -0.84
C LEU A 151 15.41 -22.76 -0.92
N TYR A 152 14.88 -22.29 -2.05
CA TYR A 152 13.45 -22.23 -2.33
C TYR A 152 13.11 -23.10 -3.52
N GLU A 153 11.93 -23.70 -3.50
CA GLU A 153 11.39 -24.41 -4.65
C GLU A 153 11.31 -23.47 -5.86
N LYS A 154 11.70 -23.99 -7.02
CA LYS A 154 11.46 -23.30 -8.28
C LYS A 154 9.96 -23.37 -8.54
N ALA A 155 9.29 -22.22 -8.47
CA ALA A 155 7.89 -22.08 -8.85
C ALA A 155 7.65 -22.51 -10.30
#